data_AF-A0Y9V5-F1
#
_entry.id   AF-A0Y9V5-F1
#
_cell.length_a   1.000
_cell.length_b   1.000
_cell.length_c   1.000
_cell.angle_alpha   90.00
_cell.angle_beta   90.00
_cell.angle_gamma   90.00
#
_symmetry.space_group_name_H-M   'P 1'
#
loop_
_entity.id
_entity.type
_entity.pdbx_description
1 polymer ?
#
loop_
_entity_poly.entity_id
_entity_poly.type
_entity_poly.pdbx_seq_one_letter_code
_entity_poly.pdbx_strand_id
1 'polypeptide(L)'
;MSEKSFWQFSLAAYSVVGVDRLLLRLQDEFGADINMLLFCYWLGLDRKTPTPEYWLELQSLTDQWRKESILPLRALRRFLKQQPGVTDFRRNIQAMEVEAERLQQKMMEDFSASNGITAYDGDPVDASWHNLQTYFASLQTIDWVLVIDVNKELHQLMSLPR
;
A
#
# COMPACT_ATOMS: atom_id res chain seq x y z
N MET A 1 -0.43 -9.42 -17.64
CA MET A 1 -0.05 -8.00 -17.79
C MET A 1 -1.29 -7.21 -17.46
N SER A 2 -1.41 -6.72 -16.24
CA SER A 2 -2.28 -5.56 -16.02
C SER A 2 -1.86 -4.48 -17.04
N GLU A 3 -2.70 -4.15 -18.02
CA GLU A 3 -2.46 -3.01 -18.93
C GLU A 3 -2.39 -1.68 -18.17
N LYS A 4 -2.80 -1.68 -16.90
CA LYS A 4 -2.87 -0.52 -16.03
C LYS A 4 -1.62 -0.39 -15.17
N SER A 5 -1.12 0.85 -15.04
CA SER A 5 -0.01 1.18 -14.14
C SER A 5 -0.40 0.90 -12.69
N PHE A 6 0.61 0.78 -11.81
CA PHE A 6 0.35 0.55 -10.38
C PHE A 6 -0.55 1.65 -9.77
N TRP A 7 -0.37 2.90 -10.20
CA TRP A 7 -1.24 4.00 -9.79
C TRP A 7 -2.72 3.81 -10.20
N GLN A 8 -2.96 3.39 -11.44
CA GLN A 8 -4.32 3.14 -11.93
C GLN A 8 -4.99 1.98 -11.21
N PHE A 9 -4.21 0.94 -10.86
CA PHE A 9 -4.67 -0.13 -10.00
C PHE A 9 -5.09 0.39 -8.62
N SER A 10 -4.25 1.21 -7.99
CA SER A 10 -4.55 1.78 -6.68
C SER A 10 -5.84 2.60 -6.69
N LEU A 11 -6.04 3.46 -7.69
CA LEU A 11 -7.29 4.22 -7.86
C LEU A 11 -8.52 3.32 -8.02
N ALA A 12 -8.38 2.20 -8.75
CA ALA A 12 -9.45 1.23 -8.90
C ALA A 12 -9.79 0.53 -7.58
N ALA A 13 -8.78 0.18 -6.78
CA ALA A 13 -8.98 -0.40 -5.45
C ALA A 13 -9.77 0.55 -4.52
N TYR A 14 -9.41 1.84 -4.49
CA TYR A 14 -10.15 2.85 -3.72
C TYR A 14 -11.59 3.09 -4.21
N SER A 15 -11.91 2.70 -5.45
CA SER A 15 -13.26 2.85 -6.00
C SER A 15 -14.20 1.71 -5.59
N VAL A 16 -13.67 0.67 -4.93
CA VAL A 16 -14.47 -0.47 -4.48
C VAL A 16 -15.08 -0.19 -3.11
N VAL A 17 -16.39 -0.39 -3.03
CA VAL A 17 -17.19 -0.11 -1.82
C VAL A 17 -16.62 -0.88 -0.64
N GLY A 18 -16.23 -0.15 0.41
CA GLY A 18 -15.71 -0.72 1.66
C GLY A 18 -14.19 -0.82 1.70
N VAL A 19 -13.52 -0.93 0.55
CA VAL A 19 -12.06 -0.95 0.46
C VAL A 19 -11.46 0.40 0.85
N ASP A 20 -12.09 1.50 0.43
CA ASP A 20 -11.69 2.86 0.82
C ASP A 20 -11.63 3.03 2.34
N ARG A 21 -12.67 2.60 3.06
CA ARG A 21 -12.75 2.68 4.52
C ARG A 21 -11.74 1.77 5.19
N LEU A 22 -11.58 0.57 4.66
CA LEU A 22 -10.59 -0.40 5.12
C LEU A 22 -9.17 0.20 5.04
N LEU A 23 -8.74 0.64 3.87
CA LEU A 23 -7.39 1.20 3.68
C LEU A 23 -7.17 2.43 4.55
N LEU A 24 -8.17 3.31 4.68
CA LEU A 24 -8.10 4.45 5.59
C LEU A 24 -7.96 4.01 7.05
N ARG A 25 -8.68 2.98 7.48
CA ARG A 25 -8.58 2.42 8.84
C ARG A 25 -7.19 1.86 9.11
N LEU A 26 -6.66 1.05 8.20
CA LEU A 26 -5.31 0.48 8.30
C LEU A 26 -4.24 1.57 8.40
N GLN A 27 -4.39 2.64 7.64
CA GLN A 27 -3.51 3.80 7.70
C GLN A 27 -3.66 4.60 9.00
N ASP A 28 -4.90 4.81 9.45
CA ASP A 28 -5.22 5.72 10.55
C ASP A 28 -5.03 5.10 11.92
N GLU A 29 -5.44 3.85 12.11
CA GLU A 29 -5.34 3.14 13.40
C GLU A 29 -3.98 2.46 13.58
N PHE A 30 -3.39 1.94 12.50
CA PHE A 30 -2.20 1.11 12.59
C PHE A 30 -0.95 1.69 11.91
N GLY A 31 -1.08 2.86 11.26
CA GLY A 31 0.04 3.49 10.57
C GLY A 31 0.58 2.67 9.40
N ALA A 32 -0.24 1.77 8.84
CA ALA A 32 0.16 0.90 7.74
C ALA A 32 0.65 1.70 6.52
N ASP A 33 1.62 1.14 5.79
CA ASP A 33 2.01 1.65 4.49
C ASP A 33 1.08 1.10 3.41
N ILE A 34 0.02 1.85 3.11
CA ILE A 34 -1.00 1.43 2.14
C ILE A 34 -0.41 1.21 0.74
N ASN A 35 0.62 1.95 0.35
CA ASN A 35 1.27 1.74 -0.94
C ASN A 35 1.95 0.36 -0.99
N MET A 36 2.61 -0.06 0.09
CA MET A 36 3.19 -1.41 0.19
C MET A 36 2.13 -2.51 0.15
N LEU A 37 1.02 -2.33 0.89
CA LEU A 37 -0.08 -3.30 0.87
C LEU A 37 -0.66 -3.45 -0.53
N LEU A 38 -1.00 -2.34 -1.19
CA LEU A 38 -1.53 -2.35 -2.56
C LEU A 38 -0.53 -2.93 -3.56
N PHE A 39 0.78 -2.74 -3.36
CA PHE A 39 1.79 -3.31 -4.24
C PHE A 39 1.91 -4.83 -4.10
N CYS A 40 1.79 -5.37 -2.87
CA CYS A 40 1.70 -6.81 -2.64
C CYS A 40 0.54 -7.43 -3.44
N TYR A 41 -0.61 -6.76 -3.46
CA TYR A 41 -1.77 -7.16 -4.26
C TYR A 41 -1.51 -7.07 -5.75
N TRP A 42 -1.04 -5.92 -6.22
CA TRP A 42 -0.82 -5.66 -7.64
C TRP A 42 0.11 -6.69 -8.28
N LEU A 43 1.21 -7.06 -7.60
CA LEU A 43 2.10 -8.13 -8.06
C LEU A 43 1.42 -9.51 -7.99
N GLY A 44 0.71 -9.80 -6.91
CA GLY A 44 0.04 -11.10 -6.72
C GLY A 44 -1.04 -11.37 -7.76
N LEU A 45 -1.76 -10.35 -8.24
CA LEU A 45 -2.75 -10.48 -9.30
C LEU A 45 -2.15 -10.97 -10.64
N ASP A 46 -0.88 -10.65 -10.90
CA ASP A 46 -0.09 -11.16 -12.02
C ASP A 46 0.70 -12.45 -11.64
N ARG A 47 0.41 -13.07 -10.49
CA ARG A 47 1.09 -14.25 -9.92
C ARG A 47 2.60 -14.06 -9.75
N LYS A 48 3.00 -12.85 -9.37
CA LYS A 48 4.39 -12.49 -9.09
C LYS A 48 4.62 -12.46 -7.59
N THR A 49 5.62 -13.22 -7.13
CA THR A 49 5.97 -13.32 -5.71
C THR A 49 7.41 -12.89 -5.47
N PRO A 50 7.64 -11.73 -4.84
CA PRO A 50 8.98 -11.28 -4.50
C PRO A 50 9.58 -12.02 -3.31
N THR A 51 10.91 -12.15 -3.30
CA THR A 51 11.65 -12.74 -2.18
C THR A 51 11.70 -11.80 -0.97
N PRO A 52 12.00 -12.30 0.25
CA PRO A 52 12.20 -11.44 1.41
C PRO A 52 13.22 -10.32 1.19
N GLU A 53 14.32 -10.59 0.49
CA GLU A 53 15.37 -9.62 0.19
C GLU A 53 14.85 -8.49 -0.70
N TYR A 54 14.03 -8.82 -1.71
CA TYR A 54 13.38 -7.81 -2.55
C TYR A 54 12.52 -6.85 -1.71
N TRP A 55 11.76 -7.37 -0.74
CA TRP A 55 10.93 -6.54 0.13
C TRP A 55 11.75 -5.60 1.02
N LEU A 56 12.87 -6.08 1.55
CA LEU A 56 13.80 -5.26 2.33
C LEU A 56 14.41 -4.13 1.48
N GLU A 57 14.81 -4.43 0.24
CA GLU A 57 15.35 -3.43 -0.69
C GLU A 57 14.30 -2.39 -1.07
N LEU A 58 13.09 -2.83 -1.43
CA LEU A 58 11.98 -1.93 -1.79
C LEU A 58 11.56 -1.05 -0.59
N GLN A 59 11.54 -1.62 0.61
CA GLN A 59 11.30 -0.85 1.83
C GLN A 59 12.40 0.20 2.02
N SER A 60 13.67 -0.20 1.93
CA SER A 60 14.80 0.73 2.11
C SER A 60 14.76 1.87 1.09
N LEU A 61 14.36 1.58 -0.16
CA LEU A 61 14.21 2.57 -1.23
C LEU A 61 13.15 3.63 -0.92
N THR A 62 12.03 3.23 -0.32
CA THR A 62 10.86 4.10 -0.14
C THR A 62 10.74 4.71 1.25
N ASP A 63 11.46 4.16 2.24
CA ASP A 63 11.32 4.52 3.65
C ASP A 63 11.62 5.98 3.92
N GLN A 64 12.72 6.51 3.38
CA GLN A 64 13.09 7.92 3.56
C GLN A 64 12.00 8.84 2.97
N TRP A 65 11.53 8.56 1.75
CA TRP A 65 10.47 9.37 1.13
C TRP A 65 9.18 9.33 1.96
N ARG A 66 8.78 8.14 2.41
CA ARG A 66 7.60 7.99 3.26
C ARG A 66 7.73 8.79 4.56
N LYS A 67 8.87 8.69 5.25
CA LYS A 67 9.11 9.34 6.54
C LYS A 67 9.20 10.86 6.43
N GLU A 68 9.84 11.37 5.40
CA GLU A 68 10.12 12.81 5.25
C GLU A 68 9.05 13.56 4.46
N SER A 69 8.22 12.86 3.67
CA SER A 69 7.19 13.50 2.83
C SER A 69 5.77 13.10 3.22
N ILE A 70 5.46 11.80 3.19
CA ILE A 70 4.08 11.31 3.35
C ILE A 70 3.61 11.42 4.80
N LEU A 71 4.39 10.90 5.76
CA LEU A 71 3.99 10.91 7.17
C LEU A 71 3.79 12.33 7.73
N PRO A 72 4.64 13.34 7.43
CA PRO A 72 4.43 14.70 7.88
C PRO A 72 3.17 15.34 7.28
N LEU A 73 2.92 15.14 5.97
CA LEU A 73 1.69 15.62 5.32
C LEU A 73 0.44 15.00 5.95
N ARG A 74 0.48 13.69 6.22
CA ARG A 74 -0.60 12.95 6.87
C ARG A 74 -0.85 13.44 8.30
N ALA A 75 0.21 13.64 9.07
CA ALA A 75 0.12 14.19 10.42
C ALA A 75 -0.51 15.58 10.42
N LEU A 76 -0.09 16.46 9.50
CA LEU A 76 -0.66 17.79 9.34
C LEU A 76 -2.14 17.72 8.94
N ARG A 77 -2.51 16.89 7.97
CA ARG A 77 -3.91 16.68 7.57
C ARG A 77 -4.79 16.22 8.73
N ARG A 78 -4.27 15.33 9.60
CA ARG A 78 -4.98 14.84 10.80
C ARG A 78 -5.14 15.95 11.83
N PHE A 79 -4.08 16.71 12.12
CA PHE A 79 -4.13 17.87 13.01
C PHE A 79 -5.19 18.89 12.54
N LEU A 80 -5.19 19.22 11.26
CA LEU A 80 -6.12 20.19 10.66
C LEU A 80 -7.59 19.73 10.68
N LYS A 81 -7.88 18.42 10.82
CA LYS A 81 -9.26 17.90 10.87
C LYS A 81 -10.06 18.47 12.05
N GLN A 82 -9.37 18.81 13.14
CA GLN A 82 -10.00 19.34 14.37
C GLN A 82 -9.97 20.87 14.45
N GLN A 83 -9.44 21.56 13.44
CA GLN A 83 -9.30 23.00 13.46
C GLN A 83 -10.44 23.67 12.68
N PRO A 84 -11.12 24.69 13.25
CA PRO A 84 -12.15 25.43 12.53
C PRO A 84 -11.54 26.34 11.45
N GLY A 85 -12.26 26.55 10.35
CA GLY A 85 -11.90 27.55 9.33
C GLY A 85 -10.76 27.17 8.37
N VAL A 86 -10.23 25.94 8.42
CA VAL A 86 -9.10 25.50 7.58
C VAL A 86 -9.48 24.45 6.52
N THR A 87 -10.76 24.31 6.17
CA THR A 87 -11.25 23.25 5.28
C THR A 87 -10.51 23.20 3.95
N ASP A 88 -10.31 24.34 3.29
CA ASP A 88 -9.64 24.40 1.98
C ASP A 88 -8.13 24.17 2.10
N PHE A 89 -7.51 24.71 3.15
CA PHE A 89 -6.10 24.44 3.43
C PHE A 89 -5.85 22.94 3.69
N ARG A 90 -6.71 22.30 4.49
CA ARG A 90 -6.66 20.85 4.73
C ARG A 90 -6.83 20.05 3.43
N ARG A 91 -7.70 20.50 2.52
CA ARG A 91 -7.87 19.87 1.19
C ARG A 91 -6.60 19.96 0.35
N ASN A 92 -5.91 21.10 0.38
CA ASN A 92 -4.63 21.26 -0.32
C ASN A 92 -3.55 20.34 0.26
N ILE A 93 -3.46 20.22 1.59
CA ILE A 93 -2.54 19.25 2.23
C ILE A 93 -2.89 17.81 1.82
N GLN A 94 -4.17 17.45 1.76
CA GLN A 94 -4.58 16.13 1.29
C GLN A 94 -4.17 15.89 -0.17
N ALA A 95 -4.32 16.87 -1.06
CA ALA A 95 -3.88 16.73 -2.45
C ALA A 95 -2.36 16.52 -2.56
N MET A 96 -1.58 17.21 -1.73
CA MET A 96 -0.13 17.02 -1.65
C MET A 96 0.25 15.65 -1.08
N GLU A 97 -0.46 15.15 -0.07
CA GLU A 97 -0.27 13.79 0.48
C GLU A 97 -0.48 12.73 -0.60
N VAL A 98 -1.58 12.84 -1.35
CA VAL A 98 -1.91 11.92 -2.46
C VAL A 98 -0.86 11.98 -3.58
N GLU A 99 -0.35 13.16 -3.92
CA GLU A 99 0.72 13.28 -4.91
C GLU A 99 2.04 12.67 -4.42
N ALA A 100 2.38 12.84 -3.14
CA ALA A 100 3.55 12.20 -2.54
C ALA A 100 3.42 10.66 -2.53
N GLU A 101 2.22 10.13 -2.27
CA GLU A 101 1.91 8.71 -2.39
C GLU A 101 2.05 8.22 -3.84
N ARG A 102 1.55 8.98 -4.82
CA ARG A 102 1.70 8.64 -6.24
C ARG A 102 3.18 8.56 -6.66
N LEU A 103 4.02 9.47 -6.19
CA LEU A 103 5.45 9.43 -6.43
C LEU A 103 6.12 8.22 -5.78
N GLN A 104 5.69 7.82 -4.57
CA GLN A 104 6.15 6.57 -3.96
C GLN A 104 5.78 5.37 -4.84
N GLN A 105 4.54 5.27 -5.30
CA GLN A 105 4.10 4.19 -6.18
C GLN A 105 4.89 4.14 -7.49
N LYS A 106 5.25 5.29 -8.05
CA LYS A 106 6.11 5.35 -9.25
C LYS A 106 7.50 4.76 -9.00
N MET A 107 8.11 5.07 -7.85
CA MET A 107 9.40 4.47 -7.46
C MET A 107 9.29 2.94 -7.32
N MET A 108 8.18 2.45 -6.74
CA MET A 108 7.93 1.02 -6.56
C MET A 108 7.68 0.31 -7.89
N GLU A 109 6.92 0.92 -8.78
CA GLU A 109 6.66 0.42 -10.13
C GLU A 109 7.95 0.32 -10.95
N ASP A 110 8.82 1.34 -10.88
CA ASP A 110 10.13 1.31 -11.53
C ASP A 110 11.04 0.20 -10.95
N PHE A 111 10.99 -0.01 -9.63
CA PHE A 111 11.72 -1.08 -8.95
C PHE A 111 11.19 -2.49 -9.29
N SER A 112 9.95 -2.61 -9.78
CA SER A 112 9.34 -3.91 -10.12
C SER A 112 10.03 -4.65 -11.27
N ALA A 113 10.90 -3.97 -12.03
CA ALA A 113 11.73 -4.57 -13.06
C ALA A 113 13.02 -5.23 -12.51
N SER A 114 13.33 -5.05 -11.22
CA SER A 114 14.50 -5.64 -10.56
C SER A 114 14.39 -7.17 -10.42
N ASN A 115 15.52 -7.83 -10.25
CA ASN A 115 15.56 -9.26 -9.92
C ASN A 115 14.98 -9.53 -8.53
N GLY A 116 14.55 -10.77 -8.27
CA GLY A 116 13.98 -11.17 -6.98
C GLY A 116 12.46 -11.33 -6.98
N ILE A 117 11.84 -11.33 -8.16
CA ILE A 117 10.43 -11.71 -8.35
C ILE A 117 10.37 -13.06 -9.06
N THR A 118 9.63 -14.01 -8.50
CA THR A 118 9.39 -15.33 -9.10
C THR A 118 7.93 -15.47 -9.54
N ALA A 119 7.66 -16.41 -10.45
CA ALA A 119 6.30 -16.81 -10.78
C ALA A 119 5.73 -17.72 -9.69
N TYR A 120 4.47 -17.52 -9.34
CA TYR A 120 3.74 -18.32 -8.37
C TYR A 120 2.88 -19.38 -9.05
N ASP A 121 3.03 -20.64 -8.63
CA ASP A 121 2.26 -21.78 -9.12
C ASP A 121 0.98 -21.98 -8.30
N GLY A 122 0.06 -21.03 -8.44
CA GLY A 122 -1.21 -20.98 -7.73
C GLY A 122 -2.16 -19.94 -8.31
N ASP A 123 -3.28 -19.68 -7.64
CA ASP A 123 -4.17 -18.61 -8.07
C ASP A 123 -3.65 -17.22 -7.64
N PRO A 124 -4.11 -16.14 -8.29
CA PRO A 124 -3.61 -14.80 -8.00
C PRO A 124 -3.94 -14.28 -6.59
N VAL A 125 -5.04 -14.77 -6.00
CA VAL A 125 -5.44 -14.39 -4.64
C VAL A 125 -4.46 -14.99 -3.63
N ASP A 126 -4.12 -16.26 -3.79
CA ASP A 126 -3.10 -16.94 -3.00
C ASP A 126 -1.71 -16.26 -3.15
N ALA A 127 -1.35 -15.83 -4.36
CA ALA A 127 -0.12 -15.10 -4.61
C ALA A 127 -0.10 -13.73 -3.89
N SER A 128 -1.19 -12.96 -3.94
CA SER A 128 -1.32 -11.69 -3.22
C SER A 128 -1.22 -11.89 -1.71
N TRP A 129 -1.82 -12.95 -1.19
CA TRP A 129 -1.73 -13.30 0.22
C TRP A 129 -0.30 -13.70 0.62
N HIS A 130 0.35 -14.53 -0.18
CA HIS A 130 1.76 -14.90 0.01
C HIS A 130 2.67 -13.66 0.05
N ASN A 131 2.44 -12.69 -0.83
CA ASN A 131 3.20 -11.44 -0.86
C ASN A 131 3.08 -10.66 0.44
N LEU A 132 1.85 -10.51 0.97
CA LEU A 132 1.63 -9.84 2.23
C LEU A 132 2.33 -10.55 3.38
N GLN A 133 2.22 -11.88 3.45
CA GLN A 133 2.89 -12.67 4.49
C GLN A 133 4.41 -12.46 4.46
N THR A 134 5.01 -12.55 3.28
CA THR A 134 6.45 -12.38 3.09
C THR A 134 6.90 -10.94 3.38
N TYR A 135 6.14 -9.94 2.94
CA TYR A 135 6.37 -8.54 3.26
C TYR A 135 6.32 -8.30 4.78
N PHE A 136 5.24 -8.73 5.45
CA PHE A 136 5.12 -8.56 6.90
C PHE A 136 6.22 -9.31 7.65
N ALA A 137 6.62 -10.50 7.21
CA ALA A 137 7.73 -11.24 7.80
C ALA A 137 9.09 -10.52 7.63
N SER A 138 9.26 -9.71 6.58
CA SER A 138 10.45 -8.87 6.40
C SER A 138 10.48 -7.65 7.32
N LEU A 139 9.33 -7.21 7.85
CA LEU A 139 9.27 -6.15 8.84
C LEU A 139 9.76 -6.72 10.18
N GLN A 140 11.00 -6.41 10.55
CA GLN A 140 11.68 -6.92 11.76
C GLN A 140 10.89 -6.72 13.07
N THR A 141 9.85 -5.88 13.06
CA THR A 141 8.87 -5.69 14.15
C THR A 141 7.47 -6.01 13.63
N ILE A 142 7.08 -7.28 13.70
CA ILE A 142 5.72 -7.69 13.31
C ILE A 142 4.74 -7.29 14.40
N ASP A 143 3.83 -6.36 14.09
CA ASP A 143 2.59 -6.23 14.83
C ASP A 143 1.60 -7.29 14.31
N TRP A 144 1.53 -8.43 15.00
CA TRP A 144 0.65 -9.53 14.61
C TRP A 144 -0.84 -9.19 14.73
N VAL A 145 -1.21 -8.16 15.51
CA VAL A 145 -2.59 -7.64 15.55
C VAL A 145 -2.92 -6.99 14.22
N LEU A 146 -2.00 -6.16 13.69
CA LEU A 146 -2.12 -5.59 12.36
C LEU A 146 -2.28 -6.68 11.31
N VAL A 147 -1.41 -7.70 11.29
CA VAL A 147 -1.47 -8.79 10.30
C VAL A 147 -2.79 -9.55 10.34
N ILE A 148 -3.35 -9.84 11.53
CA ILE A 148 -4.61 -10.58 11.67
C ILE A 148 -5.82 -9.73 11.26
N ASP A 149 -5.87 -8.45 11.66
CA ASP A 149 -6.99 -7.58 11.33
C ASP A 149 -6.97 -7.17 9.86
N VAL A 150 -5.77 -6.90 9.33
CA VAL A 150 -5.52 -6.78 7.88
C VAL A 150 -6.03 -8.06 7.20
N ASN A 151 -5.60 -9.27 7.59
CA ASN A 151 -6.08 -10.51 6.98
C ASN A 151 -7.61 -10.65 6.94
N LYS A 152 -8.30 -10.40 8.06
CA LYS A 152 -9.77 -10.52 8.15
C LYS A 152 -10.49 -9.53 7.23
N GLU A 153 -10.00 -8.30 7.16
CA GLU A 153 -10.62 -7.26 6.35
C GLU A 153 -10.21 -7.34 4.87
N LEU A 154 -8.99 -7.82 4.59
CA LEU A 154 -8.43 -8.05 3.26
C LEU A 154 -9.12 -9.14 2.45
N HIS A 155 -9.82 -10.08 3.08
CA HIS A 155 -10.67 -11.03 2.34
C HIS A 155 -11.72 -10.32 1.46
N GLN A 156 -12.11 -9.08 1.77
CA GLN A 156 -12.96 -8.23 0.91
C GLN A 156 -12.19 -7.60 -0.27
N LEU A 157 -10.89 -7.33 -0.11
CA LEU A 157 -10.00 -6.89 -1.19
C LEU A 157 -9.71 -8.02 -2.20
N MET A 158 -9.76 -9.27 -1.76
CA MET A 158 -9.54 -10.45 -2.61
C MET A 158 -10.70 -10.76 -3.58
N SER A 159 -11.82 -10.02 -3.46
CA SER A 159 -12.94 -10.04 -4.42
C SER A 159 -12.88 -8.93 -5.48
N LEU A 160 -11.80 -8.16 -5.56
CA LEU A 160 -11.59 -7.19 -6.64
C LEU A 160 -11.60 -7.89 -8.01
N PRO A 161 -12.37 -7.40 -9.00
CA PRO A 161 -12.29 -7.94 -10.35
C PRO A 161 -10.88 -7.74 -10.92
N ARG A 162 -10.41 -8.76 -11.65
CA ARG A 162 -9.11 -8.76 -12.36
C ARG A 162 -9.00 -7.60 -13.34
#